data_AF-A0A8K1D0I7-F1
#
_entry.id   AF-A0A8K1D0I7-F1
#
_cell.length_a   1.000
_cell.length_b   1.000
_cell.length_c   1.000
_cell.angle_alpha   90.00
_cell.angle_beta   90.00
_cell.angle_gamma   90.00
#
_symmetry.space_group_name_H-M   'P 1'
#
loop_
_entity.id
_entity.type
_entity.pdbx_description
1 polymer ?
#
loop_
_entity_poly.entity_id
_entity_poly.type
_entity_poly.pdbx_seq_one_letter_code
_entity_poly.pdbx_strand_id
1 'polypeptide(L)'
;MISLIKDKKLSLKPLILPMILLVIAFNHYVESLEFKSPAIYMISHYLVYFSGIYIGYNYFRGGIPSLIIGLIPAIIWHVPYFFSLGAAFILYRAVLEITLFLGGLLAGSSIRYIRFSLRISLFALWMLGDSALAIIFIVSDPIYSNAEYSFSPYPPSSLPLAGIAMFIAMNVFLAYVLSKYIKSLVG
;
A
#
# COMPACT_ATOMS: atom_id res chain seq x y z
N MET A 1 -8.72 -2.10 20.11
CA MET A 1 -7.58 -2.03 21.05
C MET A 1 -6.48 -2.92 20.50
N ILE A 2 -5.31 -2.35 20.18
CA ILE A 2 -4.13 -3.11 19.74
C ILE A 2 -3.29 -3.49 20.96
N SER A 3 -2.67 -4.67 20.97
CA SER A 3 -1.74 -5.07 22.03
C SER A 3 -0.52 -5.79 21.46
N LEU A 4 0.60 -5.79 22.20
CA LEU A 4 1.78 -6.58 21.84
C LEU A 4 1.49 -8.08 21.99
N ILE A 5 2.06 -8.89 21.10
CA ILE A 5 2.01 -10.35 21.20
C ILE A 5 2.92 -10.78 22.35
N LYS A 6 2.32 -11.14 23.50
CA LYS A 6 3.01 -11.42 24.77
C LYS A 6 4.06 -12.54 24.72
N ASP A 7 3.94 -13.49 23.78
CA ASP A 7 4.72 -14.74 23.79
C ASP A 7 5.89 -14.77 22.80
N LYS A 8 6.12 -13.68 22.06
CA LYS A 8 7.25 -13.60 21.11
C LYS A 8 8.39 -12.83 21.77
N LYS A 9 9.55 -13.49 21.99
CA LYS A 9 10.81 -12.74 22.23
C LYS A 9 10.93 -11.70 21.10
N LEU A 10 11.00 -10.42 21.45
CA LEU A 10 11.15 -9.31 20.50
C LEU A 10 12.42 -9.51 19.67
N SER A 11 12.27 -10.16 18.52
CA SER A 11 13.35 -10.33 17.54
C SER A 11 13.32 -9.15 16.60
N LEU A 12 14.49 -8.59 16.27
CA LEU A 12 14.61 -7.52 15.27
C LEU A 12 14.63 -8.06 13.83
N LYS A 13 14.78 -9.38 13.62
CA LYS A 13 14.86 -9.98 12.28
C LYS A 13 13.66 -9.61 11.38
N PRO A 14 12.41 -9.63 11.86
CA PRO A 14 11.27 -9.18 11.05
C PRO A 14 11.26 -7.68 10.72
N LEU A 15 12.13 -6.85 11.30
CA LEU A 15 12.22 -5.42 10.93
C LEU A 15 13.13 -5.17 9.73
N ILE A 16 14.00 -6.13 9.36
CA ILE A 16 14.97 -5.95 8.27
C ILE A 16 14.27 -5.58 6.96
N LEU A 17 13.25 -6.37 6.57
CA LEU A 17 12.50 -6.12 5.33
C LEU A 17 11.78 -4.75 5.37
N PRO A 18 10.92 -4.44 6.36
CA PRO A 18 10.33 -3.11 6.49
C PRO A 18 11.34 -1.96 6.44
N MET A 19 12.47 -2.07 7.13
CA MET A 19 13.49 -1.02 7.10
C MET A 19 14.05 -0.80 5.69
N ILE A 20 14.35 -1.87 4.95
CA ILE A 20 14.81 -1.77 3.55
C ILE A 20 13.74 -1.08 2.70
N LEU A 21 12.48 -1.50 2.81
CA LEU A 21 11.38 -0.91 2.04
C LEU A 21 11.18 0.58 2.34
N LEU A 22 11.25 0.97 3.62
CA LEU A 22 11.11 2.36 4.03
C LEU A 22 12.31 3.22 3.62
N VAL A 23 13.53 2.68 3.63
CA VAL A 23 14.72 3.38 3.10
C VAL A 23 14.60 3.60 1.58
N ILE A 24 14.05 2.62 0.86
CA ILE A 24 13.77 2.78 -0.57
C ILE A 24 12.67 3.83 -0.79
N ALA A 25 11.62 3.87 0.04
CA ALA A 25 10.53 4.85 -0.12
C ALA A 25 10.96 6.28 0.26
N PHE A 26 11.68 6.47 1.37
CA PHE A 26 11.95 7.80 1.95
C PHE A 26 13.33 8.39 1.63
N ASN A 27 14.05 7.83 0.65
CA ASN A 27 15.30 8.49 0.24
C ASN A 27 14.98 9.72 -0.64
N HIS A 28 15.82 10.74 -0.49
CA HIS A 28 15.65 12.03 -1.17
C HIS A 28 15.50 11.93 -2.68
N TYR A 29 16.19 10.96 -3.31
CA TYR A 29 16.10 10.74 -4.74
C TYR A 29 14.69 10.27 -5.14
N VAL A 30 14.13 9.27 -4.44
CA VAL A 30 12.79 8.77 -4.68
C VAL A 30 11.74 9.85 -4.44
N GLU A 31 11.81 10.56 -3.32
CA GLU A 31 10.90 11.67 -3.01
C GLU A 31 10.86 12.72 -4.14
N SER A 32 12.03 13.09 -4.69
CA SER A 32 12.12 14.05 -5.81
C SER A 32 11.50 13.55 -7.11
N LEU A 33 11.47 12.22 -7.30
CA LEU A 33 10.88 11.57 -8.48
C LEU A 33 9.39 11.37 -8.33
N GLU A 34 8.88 11.21 -7.11
CA GLU A 34 7.45 11.07 -6.87
C GLU A 34 6.67 12.29 -7.33
N PHE A 35 7.22 13.50 -7.22
CA PHE A 35 6.58 14.72 -7.78
C PHE A 35 6.58 14.76 -9.32
N LYS A 36 7.15 13.76 -10.01
CA LYS A 36 7.30 13.75 -11.47
C LYS A 36 6.79 12.46 -12.11
N SER A 37 6.73 11.37 -11.35
CA SER A 37 6.37 10.05 -11.84
C SER A 37 5.27 9.44 -10.98
N PRO A 38 4.04 9.30 -11.52
CA PRO A 38 2.96 8.62 -10.80
C PRO A 38 3.28 7.13 -10.56
N ALA A 39 4.17 6.53 -11.36
CA ALA A 39 4.59 5.15 -11.16
C ALA A 39 5.42 5.00 -9.88
N ILE A 40 6.41 5.87 -9.70
CA ILE A 40 7.25 5.86 -8.49
C ILE A 40 6.41 6.20 -7.26
N TYR A 41 5.54 7.21 -7.39
CA TYR A 41 4.54 7.55 -6.38
C TYR A 41 3.77 6.32 -5.88
N MET A 42 3.13 5.58 -6.79
CA MET A 42 2.34 4.40 -6.42
C MET A 42 3.17 3.24 -5.88
N ILE A 43 4.37 3.01 -6.41
CA ILE A 43 5.25 1.96 -5.88
C ILE A 43 5.63 2.28 -4.43
N SER A 44 6.01 3.53 -4.12
CA SER A 44 6.29 3.93 -2.73
C SER A 44 5.10 3.75 -1.80
N HIS A 45 3.87 3.99 -2.27
CA HIS A 45 2.66 3.73 -1.49
C HIS A 45 2.57 2.26 -1.05
N TYR A 46 2.83 1.34 -1.99
CA TYR A 46 2.88 -0.08 -1.67
C TYR A 46 3.97 -0.39 -0.65
N LEU A 47 5.19 0.13 -0.85
CA LEU A 47 6.31 -0.14 0.05
C LEU A 47 6.01 0.33 1.48
N VAL A 48 5.45 1.52 1.65
CA VAL A 48 5.11 2.10 2.96
C VAL A 48 3.98 1.32 3.62
N TYR A 49 2.88 1.05 2.90
CA TYR A 49 1.73 0.31 3.45
C TYR A 49 2.11 -1.13 3.82
N PHE A 50 2.85 -1.84 2.95
CA PHE A 50 3.31 -3.20 3.23
C PHE A 50 4.31 -3.27 4.38
N SER A 51 5.17 -2.26 4.55
CA SER A 51 6.06 -2.16 5.72
C SER A 51 5.25 -2.11 7.01
N GLY A 52 4.19 -1.30 7.03
CA GLY A 52 3.21 -1.26 8.11
C GLY A 52 2.59 -2.64 8.35
N ILE A 53 2.00 -3.26 7.32
CA ILE A 53 1.37 -4.59 7.41
C ILE A 53 2.33 -5.62 8.01
N TYR A 54 3.57 -5.65 7.53
CA TYR A 54 4.55 -6.64 7.95
C TYR A 54 4.92 -6.49 9.43
N ILE A 55 5.09 -5.25 9.90
CA ILE A 55 5.32 -4.94 11.32
C ILE A 55 4.08 -5.32 12.14
N GLY A 56 2.91 -4.84 11.73
CA GLY A 56 1.62 -5.14 12.36
C GLY A 56 1.42 -6.64 12.60
N TYR A 57 1.59 -7.42 11.53
CA TYR A 57 1.43 -8.88 11.53
C TYR A 57 2.40 -9.61 12.47
N ASN A 58 3.62 -9.08 12.64
CA ASN A 58 4.68 -9.76 13.37
C ASN A 58 4.69 -9.48 14.87
N TYR A 59 4.27 -8.28 15.29
CA TYR A 59 4.44 -7.79 16.66
C TYR A 59 3.14 -7.50 17.41
N PHE A 60 2.05 -7.24 16.69
CA PHE A 60 0.82 -6.74 17.29
C PHE A 60 -0.37 -7.67 17.08
N ARG A 61 -1.31 -7.58 18.02
CA ARG A 61 -2.61 -8.23 17.99
C ARG A 61 -3.70 -7.17 17.92
N GLY A 62 -4.34 -7.09 16.77
CA GLY A 62 -5.50 -6.26 16.49
C GLY A 62 -6.77 -7.08 16.30
N GLY A 63 -7.92 -6.42 16.41
CA GLY A 63 -9.24 -6.98 16.11
C GLY A 63 -9.86 -6.38 14.85
N ILE A 64 -11.14 -6.67 14.59
CA ILE A 64 -11.89 -6.10 13.47
C ILE A 64 -11.85 -4.56 13.45
N PRO A 65 -11.96 -3.83 14.58
CA PRO A 65 -11.85 -2.36 14.54
C PRO A 65 -10.50 -1.86 14.01
N SER A 66 -9.39 -2.52 14.40
CA SER A 66 -8.05 -2.18 13.89
C SER A 66 -7.95 -2.43 12.39
N LEU A 67 -8.59 -3.50 11.89
CA LEU A 67 -8.65 -3.78 10.46
C LEU A 67 -9.40 -2.67 9.72
N ILE A 68 -10.62 -2.32 10.16
CA ILE A 68 -11.45 -1.30 9.51
C ILE A 68 -10.70 0.03 9.45
N ILE A 69 -10.15 0.48 10.58
CA ILE A 69 -9.37 1.74 10.63
C ILE A 69 -8.14 1.65 9.74
N GLY A 70 -7.48 0.48 9.69
CA GLY A 70 -6.28 0.26 8.88
C GLY A 70 -6.51 0.31 7.37
N LEU A 71 -7.72 0.03 6.91
CA LEU A 71 -8.08 0.06 5.48
C LEU A 71 -8.45 1.47 5.00
N ILE A 72 -8.90 2.35 5.89
CA ILE A 72 -9.35 3.71 5.53
C ILE A 72 -8.28 4.50 4.78
N PRO A 73 -7.02 4.60 5.26
CA PRO A 73 -5.98 5.36 4.55
C PRO A 73 -5.74 4.85 3.14
N ALA A 74 -5.68 3.52 2.94
CA ALA A 74 -5.46 2.94 1.63
C ALA A 74 -6.57 3.36 0.65
N ILE A 75 -7.84 3.34 1.09
CA ILE A 75 -8.96 3.75 0.24
C ILE A 75 -8.94 5.26 -0.03
N ILE A 76 -8.79 6.08 1.01
CA ILE A 76 -8.87 7.55 0.89
C ILE A 76 -7.80 8.08 -0.06
N TRP A 77 -6.55 7.62 0.06
CA TRP A 77 -5.45 8.13 -0.78
C TRP A 77 -5.52 7.68 -2.24
N HIS A 78 -6.39 6.71 -2.54
CA HIS A 78 -6.67 6.28 -3.91
C HIS A 78 -7.89 7.01 -4.50
N VAL A 79 -8.59 7.87 -3.75
CA VAL A 79 -9.63 8.75 -4.29
C VAL A 79 -8.97 9.89 -5.09
N PRO A 80 -9.48 10.29 -6.27
CA PRO A 80 -8.77 11.18 -7.21
C PRO A 80 -8.25 12.50 -6.61
N TYR A 81 -9.09 13.18 -5.82
CA TYR A 81 -8.71 14.43 -5.17
C TYR A 81 -7.55 14.26 -4.17
N PHE A 82 -7.64 13.25 -3.29
CA PHE A 82 -6.62 12.99 -2.28
C PHE A 82 -5.33 12.44 -2.88
N PHE A 83 -5.44 11.60 -3.92
CA PHE A 83 -4.31 11.17 -4.73
C PHE A 83 -3.53 12.38 -5.27
N SER A 84 -4.24 13.34 -5.88
CA SER A 84 -3.61 14.53 -6.44
C SER A 84 -3.00 15.44 -5.36
N LEU A 85 -3.63 15.54 -4.18
CA LEU A 85 -3.11 16.31 -3.05
C LEU A 85 -1.79 15.73 -2.52
N GLY A 86 -1.74 14.40 -2.31
CA GLY A 86 -0.53 13.71 -1.87
C GLY A 86 0.58 13.83 -2.92
N ALA A 87 0.23 13.76 -4.21
CA ALA A 87 1.17 13.93 -5.31
C ALA A 87 1.79 15.33 -5.39
N ALA A 88 1.01 16.38 -5.14
CA ALA A 88 1.41 17.76 -5.40
C ALA A 88 2.15 18.44 -4.25
N PHE A 89 1.83 18.10 -2.99
CA PHE A 89 2.27 18.88 -1.84
C PHE A 89 2.99 18.02 -0.80
N ILE A 90 4.19 18.45 -0.39
CA ILE A 90 5.01 17.70 0.57
C ILE A 90 4.33 17.49 1.94
N LEU A 91 3.55 18.46 2.41
CA LEU A 91 2.83 18.30 3.68
C LEU A 91 1.77 17.19 3.60
N TYR A 92 1.00 17.18 2.51
CA TYR A 92 0.00 16.13 2.27
C TYR A 92 0.66 14.78 2.00
N ARG A 93 1.83 14.78 1.36
CA ARG A 93 2.67 13.59 1.20
C ARG A 93 3.07 12.98 2.54
N ALA A 94 3.58 13.78 3.46
CA ALA A 94 3.97 13.30 4.77
C ALA A 94 2.77 12.71 5.54
N VAL A 95 1.61 13.38 5.47
CA VAL A 95 0.36 12.85 6.08
C VAL A 95 -0.04 11.53 5.42
N LEU A 96 0.06 11.44 4.10
CA LEU A 96 -0.21 10.23 3.34
C LEU A 96 0.67 9.07 3.80
N GLU A 97 1.97 9.27 3.86
CA GLU A 97 2.93 8.20 4.20
C GLU A 97 2.76 7.75 5.64
N ILE A 98 2.58 8.69 6.57
CA ILE A 98 2.32 8.38 7.98
C ILE A 98 1.02 7.59 8.12
N THR A 99 -0.06 8.04 7.47
CA THR A 99 -1.37 7.37 7.58
C THR A 99 -1.40 6.03 6.86
N LEU A 100 -0.71 5.87 5.73
CA LEU A 100 -0.53 4.57 5.09
C LEU A 100 0.29 3.63 5.98
N PHE A 101 1.42 4.07 6.53
CA PHE A 101 2.23 3.23 7.40
C PHE A 101 1.43 2.76 8.63
N LEU A 102 0.77 3.68 9.33
CA LEU A 102 -0.06 3.38 10.50
C LEU A 102 -1.27 2.53 10.12
N GLY A 103 -1.90 2.81 8.97
CA GLY A 103 -3.02 2.04 8.45
C GLY A 103 -2.61 0.59 8.17
N GLY A 104 -1.46 0.41 7.52
CA GLY A 104 -0.87 -0.90 7.26
C GLY A 104 -0.55 -1.64 8.56
N LEU A 105 0.04 -0.97 9.55
CA LEU A 105 0.30 -1.55 10.87
C LEU A 105 -0.97 -2.06 11.53
N LEU A 106 -2.03 -1.26 11.53
CA LEU A 106 -3.32 -1.63 12.10
C LEU A 106 -3.96 -2.80 11.34
N ALA A 107 -3.98 -2.76 10.01
CA ALA A 107 -4.50 -3.85 9.18
C ALA A 107 -3.73 -5.15 9.41
N GLY A 108 -2.40 -5.08 9.35
CA GLY A 108 -1.49 -6.20 9.56
C GLY A 108 -1.66 -6.86 10.93
N SER A 109 -1.87 -6.06 11.98
CA SER A 109 -2.10 -6.55 13.35
C SER A 109 -3.33 -7.46 13.48
N SER A 110 -4.30 -7.32 12.57
CA SER A 110 -5.55 -8.09 12.61
C SER A 110 -5.54 -9.33 11.73
N ILE A 111 -4.69 -9.39 10.70
CA ILE A 111 -4.71 -10.46 9.68
C ILE A 111 -4.63 -11.87 10.29
N ARG A 112 -3.81 -12.09 11.33
CA ARG A 112 -3.66 -13.40 11.97
C ARG A 112 -4.91 -13.87 12.73
N TYR A 113 -5.72 -12.93 13.20
CA TYR A 113 -6.79 -13.17 14.16
C TYR A 113 -8.18 -13.18 13.54
N ILE A 114 -8.28 -12.86 12.25
CA ILE A 114 -9.53 -12.92 11.50
C ILE A 114 -9.71 -14.27 10.79
N ARG A 115 -10.97 -14.60 10.49
CA ARG A 115 -11.34 -15.84 9.79
C ARG A 115 -10.64 -15.92 8.43
N PHE A 116 -10.28 -17.14 8.02
CA PHE A 116 -9.60 -17.38 6.74
C PHE A 116 -10.39 -16.84 5.55
N SER A 117 -11.71 -17.07 5.51
CA SER A 117 -12.58 -16.53 4.47
C SER A 117 -12.46 -15.02 4.33
N LEU A 118 -12.50 -14.29 5.45
CA LEU A 118 -12.35 -12.83 5.44
C LEU A 118 -10.97 -12.40 4.92
N ARG A 119 -9.89 -13.11 5.24
CA ARG A 119 -8.55 -12.83 4.66
C ARG A 119 -8.54 -12.94 3.14
N ILE A 120 -9.12 -14.02 2.62
CA ILE A 120 -9.20 -14.26 1.18
C ILE A 120 -10.08 -13.20 0.51
N SER A 121 -11.23 -12.86 1.11
CA SER A 121 -12.10 -11.80 0.60
C SER A 121 -11.40 -10.45 0.56
N LEU A 122 -10.68 -10.07 1.62
CA LEU A 122 -9.92 -8.81 1.66
C LEU A 122 -8.81 -8.78 0.62
N PHE A 123 -8.09 -9.88 0.45
CA PHE A 123 -7.06 -10.00 -0.57
C PHE A 123 -7.65 -9.87 -1.99
N ALA A 124 -8.78 -10.53 -2.26
CA ALA A 124 -9.48 -10.40 -3.54
C ALA A 124 -9.99 -8.97 -3.78
N LEU A 125 -10.57 -8.32 -2.75
CA LEU A 125 -11.05 -6.95 -2.84
C LEU A 125 -9.91 -5.95 -3.10
N TRP A 126 -8.76 -6.13 -2.46
CA TRP A 126 -7.57 -5.32 -2.72
C TRP A 126 -7.10 -5.48 -4.16
N MET A 127 -6.95 -6.74 -4.65
CA MET A 127 -6.56 -7.01 -6.03
C MET A 127 -7.54 -6.38 -7.03
N LEU A 128 -8.85 -6.47 -6.77
CA LEU A 128 -9.88 -5.88 -7.61
C LEU A 128 -9.83 -4.35 -7.62
N GLY A 129 -9.72 -3.72 -6.45
CA GLY A 129 -9.68 -2.26 -6.32
C GLY A 129 -8.48 -1.66 -7.03
N ASP A 130 -7.29 -2.21 -6.80
CA ASP A 130 -6.08 -1.70 -7.42
C ASP A 130 -6.02 -2.04 -8.92
N SER A 131 -6.59 -3.17 -9.36
CA SER A 131 -6.72 -3.47 -10.80
C SER A 131 -7.65 -2.47 -11.49
N ALA A 132 -8.76 -2.10 -10.85
CA ALA A 132 -9.65 -1.06 -11.37
C ALA A 132 -8.93 0.28 -11.47
N LEU A 133 -8.18 0.68 -10.44
CA LEU A 133 -7.37 1.91 -10.50
C LEU A 133 -6.28 1.84 -11.58
N ALA A 134 -5.59 0.71 -11.71
CA ALA A 134 -4.58 0.50 -12.74
C ALA A 134 -5.16 0.63 -14.15
N ILE A 135 -6.37 0.11 -14.39
CA ILE A 135 -7.07 0.27 -15.67
C ILE A 135 -7.37 1.75 -15.94
N ILE A 136 -7.90 2.48 -14.95
CA ILE A 136 -8.16 3.92 -15.05
C ILE A 136 -6.88 4.68 -15.43
N PHE A 137 -5.74 4.32 -14.83
CA PHE A 137 -4.45 4.92 -15.16
C PHE A 137 -3.96 4.54 -16.57
N ILE A 138 -4.12 3.29 -16.98
CA ILE A 138 -3.73 2.80 -18.31
C ILE A 138 -4.48 3.53 -19.42
N VAL A 139 -5.79 3.78 -19.23
CA VAL A 139 -6.59 4.53 -20.22
C VAL A 139 -6.37 6.04 -20.14
N SER A 140 -5.45 6.50 -19.28
CA SER A 140 -5.12 7.92 -19.09
C SER A 140 -6.32 8.78 -18.70
N ASP A 141 -7.21 8.25 -17.87
CA ASP A 141 -8.42 8.97 -17.46
C ASP A 141 -8.04 10.31 -16.78
N PRO A 142 -8.60 11.45 -17.23
CA PRO A 142 -8.23 12.77 -16.74
C PRO A 142 -8.51 12.97 -15.24
N ILE A 143 -9.40 12.19 -14.61
CA ILE A 143 -9.80 12.39 -13.22
C ILE A 143 -8.63 12.29 -12.23
N TYR A 144 -7.52 11.63 -12.55
CA TYR A 144 -6.32 11.53 -11.70
C TYR A 144 -5.17 12.44 -12.14
N SER A 145 -5.44 13.42 -12.99
CA SER A 145 -4.41 14.22 -13.66
C SER A 145 -4.59 15.72 -13.46
N ASN A 146 -3.62 16.47 -13.97
CA ASN A 146 -3.65 17.92 -14.03
C ASN A 146 -4.72 18.51 -14.97
N ALA A 147 -5.37 17.67 -15.79
CA ALA A 147 -6.50 18.08 -16.61
C ALA A 147 -7.74 18.40 -15.75
N GLU A 148 -7.92 17.68 -14.63
CA GLU A 148 -9.03 17.91 -13.70
C GLU A 148 -8.59 18.67 -12.45
N TYR A 149 -7.41 18.34 -11.91
CA TYR A 149 -6.84 19.01 -10.74
C TYR A 149 -5.59 19.79 -11.13
N SER A 150 -5.72 21.09 -11.42
CA SER A 150 -4.61 21.92 -11.93
C SER A 150 -3.34 21.94 -11.07
N PHE A 151 -3.44 21.62 -9.77
CA PHE A 151 -2.30 21.50 -8.86
C PHE A 151 -1.58 20.14 -8.95
N SER A 152 -2.19 19.12 -9.56
CA SER A 152 -1.57 17.80 -9.76
C SER A 152 -0.34 17.94 -10.66
N PRO A 153 0.78 17.29 -10.33
CA PRO A 153 1.99 17.35 -11.16
C PRO A 153 1.90 16.43 -12.39
N TYR A 154 0.90 15.55 -12.47
CA TYR A 154 0.85 14.49 -13.47
C TYR A 154 -0.04 14.84 -14.65
N PRO A 155 0.50 14.93 -15.88
CA PRO A 155 -0.32 14.97 -17.08
C PRO A 155 -0.95 13.58 -17.34
N PRO A 156 -2.10 13.51 -18.04
CA PRO A 156 -2.74 12.23 -18.40
C PRO A 156 -1.78 11.24 -19.05
N SER A 157 -0.88 11.72 -19.91
CA SER A 157 0.11 10.91 -20.62
C SER A 157 1.13 10.20 -19.72
N SER A 158 1.27 10.62 -18.46
CA SER A 158 2.17 9.98 -17.49
C SER A 158 1.53 8.84 -16.69
N LEU A 159 0.19 8.78 -16.66
CA LEU A 159 -0.57 7.79 -15.88
C LEU A 159 -0.40 6.34 -16.36
N PRO A 160 -0.31 6.03 -17.67
CA PRO A 160 -0.27 4.64 -18.11
C PRO A 160 0.89 3.84 -17.55
N LEU A 161 2.06 4.47 -17.40
CA LEU A 161 3.22 3.81 -16.80
C LEU A 161 2.95 3.42 -15.34
N ALA A 162 2.22 4.25 -14.59
CA ALA A 162 1.82 3.95 -13.23
C ALA A 162 0.86 2.77 -13.16
N GLY A 163 -0.16 2.75 -14.02
CA GLY A 163 -1.11 1.63 -14.10
C GLY A 163 -0.42 0.31 -14.46
N ILE A 164 0.51 0.32 -15.42
CA ILE A 164 1.33 -0.85 -15.76
C ILE A 164 2.20 -1.30 -14.57
N ALA A 165 2.89 -0.36 -13.92
CA ALA A 165 3.75 -0.66 -12.78
C ALA A 165 2.96 -1.27 -11.61
N MET A 166 1.79 -0.71 -11.31
CA MET A 166 0.86 -1.24 -10.31
C MET A 166 0.42 -2.66 -10.68
N PHE A 167 -0.01 -2.89 -11.92
CA PHE A 167 -0.46 -4.19 -12.38
C PHE A 167 0.64 -5.25 -12.25
N ILE A 168 1.89 -4.93 -12.62
CA ILE A 168 3.04 -5.83 -12.44
C ILE A 168 3.29 -6.10 -10.96
N ALA A 169 3.33 -5.07 -10.11
CA ALA A 169 3.60 -5.21 -8.67
C ALA A 169 2.57 -6.14 -7.99
N MET A 170 1.28 -5.94 -8.28
CA MET A 170 0.20 -6.78 -7.77
C MET A 170 0.32 -8.23 -8.22
N ASN A 171 0.60 -8.48 -9.50
CA ASN A 171 0.70 -9.83 -10.04
C ASN A 171 1.94 -10.59 -9.51
N VAL A 172 3.07 -9.89 -9.33
CA VAL A 172 4.24 -10.48 -8.66
C VAL A 172 3.91 -10.87 -7.22
N PHE A 173 3.20 -10.00 -6.50
CA PHE A 173 2.76 -10.29 -5.13
C PHE A 173 1.77 -11.46 -5.08
N LEU A 174 0.79 -11.50 -5.99
CA LEU A 174 -0.15 -12.62 -6.15
C LEU A 174 0.59 -13.93 -6.40
N ALA A 175 1.52 -13.95 -7.36
CA ALA A 175 2.32 -15.13 -7.66
C ALA A 175 3.13 -15.59 -6.44
N TYR A 176 3.70 -14.66 -5.68
CA TYR A 176 4.39 -14.96 -4.42
C TYR A 176 3.45 -15.60 -3.38
N VAL A 177 2.28 -15.01 -3.14
CA VAL A 177 1.29 -15.53 -2.18
C VAL A 177 0.79 -16.92 -2.59
N LEU A 178 0.43 -17.10 -3.86
CA LEU A 178 -0.01 -18.40 -4.40
C LEU A 178 1.10 -19.45 -4.28
N SER A 179 2.34 -19.10 -4.61
CA SER A 179 3.48 -20.00 -4.48
C SER A 179 3.70 -20.45 -3.03
N LYS A 180 3.53 -19.54 -2.07
CA LYS A 180 3.62 -19.87 -0.63
C LYS A 180 2.45 -20.77 -0.19
N TYR A 181 1.25 -20.50 -0.67
CA TYR A 181 0.07 -21.30 -0.35
C TYR A 181 0.17 -22.72 -0.93
N ILE A 182 0.55 -22.87 -2.20
CA ILE A 182 0.75 -24.17 -2.85
C ILE A 182 1.84 -24.96 -2.11
N LYS A 183 2.97 -24.31 -1.77
CA LYS A 183 4.01 -24.98 -0.97
C LYS A 183 3.47 -25.52 0.35
N SER A 184 2.62 -24.77 1.06
CA SER A 184 2.02 -25.25 2.30
C SER A 184 1.02 -26.40 2.15
N LEU A 185 0.53 -26.67 0.93
CA LEU A 185 -0.35 -27.81 0.63
C LEU A 185 0.44 -29.04 0.19
N VAL A 186 1.59 -28.84 -0.46
CA VAL A 186 2.39 -29.92 -1.08
C VAL A 186 3.58 -30.35 -0.19
N GLY A 187 3.96 -29.54 0.81
CA GLY A 187 5.06 -29.81 1.74
C GLY A 187 4.90 -29.12 3.08
#